data_AF-A0AAF1K468-F1
#
_entry.id   AF-A0AAF1K468-F1
#
_cell.length_a   1.000
_cell.length_b   1.000
_cell.length_c   1.000
_cell.angle_alpha   90.00
_cell.angle_beta   90.00
_cell.angle_gamma   90.00
#
_symmetry.space_group_name_H-M   'P 1'
#
loop_
_entity.id
_entity.type
_entity.pdbx_description
1 polymer ?
#
loop_
_entity_poly.entity_id
_entity_poly.type
_entity_poly.pdbx_seq_one_letter_code
_entity_poly.pdbx_strand_id
1 'polypeptide(L)'
;MITIDLLCARFTPLAPEDVRRWVADGLLRPEEGEVFGEIDVERVRLIIDLRDTLDLGEDALPVVLGLLDQVYALRRQLRALTRED
;
A
#
# COMPACT_ATOMS: atom_id res chain seq x y z
N MET A 1 -13.02 5.56 3.76
CA MET A 1 -12.98 5.48 2.28
C MET A 1 -12.82 6.87 1.70
N ILE A 2 -11.91 7.07 0.75
CA ILE A 2 -11.65 8.38 0.11
C ILE A 2 -11.46 8.21 -1.41
N THR A 3 -11.74 9.25 -2.20
CA THR A 3 -11.51 9.26 -3.65
C THR A 3 -10.02 9.47 -3.99
N ILE A 4 -9.63 9.19 -5.23
CA ILE A 4 -8.26 9.43 -5.72
C ILE A 4 -7.80 10.88 -5.51
N ASP A 5 -8.67 11.87 -5.75
CA ASP A 5 -8.34 13.28 -5.58
C ASP A 5 -8.02 13.62 -4.12
N LEU A 6 -8.83 13.11 -3.19
CA LEU A 6 -8.62 13.32 -1.76
C LEU A 6 -7.40 12.56 -1.24
N LEU A 7 -7.13 11.37 -1.79
CA LEU A 7 -5.92 10.61 -1.51
C LEU A 7 -4.67 11.37 -1.94
N CYS A 8 -4.64 11.91 -3.17
CA CYS A 8 -3.52 12.70 -3.68
C CYS A 8 -3.32 13.98 -2.87
N ALA A 9 -4.40 14.66 -2.47
CA ALA A 9 -4.32 15.84 -1.61
C ALA A 9 -3.71 15.54 -0.23
N ARG A 10 -3.90 14.32 0.30
CA ARG A 10 -3.36 13.91 1.61
C ARG A 10 -1.84 13.68 1.59
N PHE A 11 -1.29 13.30 0.45
CA PHE A 11 0.12 12.96 0.28
C PHE A 11 0.71 13.85 -0.82
N THR A 12 1.19 15.05 -0.49
CA THR A 12 1.76 15.95 -1.51
C THR A 12 3.29 15.79 -1.59
N PRO A 13 3.90 15.67 -2.78
CA PRO A 13 3.29 15.67 -4.13
C PRO A 13 3.02 14.26 -4.68
N LEU A 14 1.80 13.74 -4.54
CA LEU A 14 1.33 12.50 -5.17
C LEU A 14 0.49 12.83 -6.40
N ALA A 15 0.90 12.33 -7.56
CA ALA A 15 0.13 12.46 -8.78
C ALA A 15 -0.91 11.33 -8.90
N PRO A 16 -2.14 11.61 -9.38
CA PRO A 16 -3.14 10.57 -9.64
C PRO A 16 -2.63 9.47 -10.58
N GLU A 17 -1.73 9.80 -11.51
CA GLU A 17 -1.15 8.87 -12.46
C GLU A 17 -0.28 7.81 -11.77
N ASP A 18 0.43 8.17 -10.71
CA ASP A 18 1.22 7.23 -9.92
C ASP A 18 0.30 6.28 -9.15
N VAL A 19 -0.77 6.81 -8.56
CA VAL A 19 -1.78 5.98 -7.88
C VAL A 19 -2.42 4.99 -8.85
N ARG A 20 -2.84 5.43 -10.04
CA ARG A 20 -3.41 4.53 -11.06
C ARG A 20 -2.42 3.47 -11.53
N ARG A 21 -1.13 3.82 -11.63
CA ARG A 21 -0.07 2.86 -11.96
C ARG A 21 0.07 1.81 -10.87
N TRP A 22 0.11 2.23 -9.60
CA TRP A 22 0.16 1.31 -8.47
C TRP A 22 -1.09 0.41 -8.39
N VAL A 23 -2.26 0.89 -8.79
CA VAL A 23 -3.46 0.06 -8.94
C VAL A 23 -3.29 -0.96 -10.09
N ALA A 24 -2.78 -0.52 -11.24
CA ALA A 24 -2.54 -1.40 -12.39
C ALA A 24 -1.50 -2.49 -12.10
N ASP A 25 -0.46 -2.15 -11.33
CA ASP A 25 0.59 -3.07 -10.88
C ASP A 25 0.13 -3.95 -9.69
N GLY A 26 -1.11 -3.75 -9.21
CA GLY A 26 -1.71 -4.52 -8.13
C GLY A 26 -1.18 -4.21 -6.73
N LEU A 27 -0.41 -3.14 -6.59
CA LEU A 27 0.11 -2.63 -5.31
C LEU A 27 -1.01 -2.00 -4.47
N LEU A 28 -2.00 -1.38 -5.12
CA LEU A 28 -3.21 -0.89 -4.50
C LEU A 28 -4.43 -1.64 -5.04
N ARG A 29 -5.43 -1.87 -4.19
CA ARG A 29 -6.64 -2.60 -4.56
C ARG A 29 -7.87 -1.87 -4.01
N PRO A 30 -8.17 -0.67 -4.57
CA PRO A 30 -9.33 0.10 -4.15
C PRO A 30 -10.61 -0.68 -4.45
N GLU A 31 -11.70 -0.24 -3.82
CA GLU A 31 -13.05 -0.65 -4.18
C GLU A 31 -13.47 -0.05 -5.54
N GLU A 32 -14.62 -0.48 -6.06
CA GLU A 32 -15.15 0.00 -7.34
C GLU A 32 -15.22 1.54 -7.39
N GLY A 33 -14.76 2.12 -8.50
CA GLY A 33 -14.79 3.58 -8.71
C GLY A 33 -13.65 4.35 -8.05
N GLU A 34 -12.45 3.76 -7.88
CA GLU A 34 -11.27 4.41 -7.28
C GLU A 34 -11.55 4.92 -5.85
N VAL A 35 -12.25 4.11 -5.07
CA VAL A 35 -12.54 4.37 -3.66
C VAL A 35 -11.55 3.62 -2.79
N PHE A 36 -10.70 4.38 -2.09
CA PHE A 36 -9.59 3.85 -1.30
C PHE A 36 -9.99 3.69 0.17
N GLY A 37 -9.81 2.47 0.71
CA GLY A 37 -10.01 2.18 2.12
C GLY A 37 -8.87 2.68 3.01
N GLU A 38 -9.00 2.50 4.32
CA GLU A 38 -7.91 2.86 5.25
C GLU A 38 -6.64 2.04 4.99
N ILE A 39 -6.81 0.77 4.60
CA ILE A 39 -5.69 -0.11 4.25
C ILE A 39 -4.92 0.44 3.04
N ASP A 40 -5.62 0.95 2.03
CA ASP A 40 -4.98 1.53 0.85
C ASP A 40 -4.24 2.82 1.20
N VAL A 41 -4.81 3.67 2.05
CA VAL A 41 -4.18 4.91 2.53
C VAL A 41 -2.87 4.61 3.26
N GLU A 42 -2.87 3.61 4.14
CA GLU A 42 -1.66 3.18 4.84
C GLU A 42 -0.63 2.57 3.88
N ARG A 43 -1.10 1.83 2.86
CA ARG A 43 -0.21 1.28 1.84
C ARG A 43 0.40 2.36 0.95
N VAL A 44 -0.33 3.41 0.59
CA VAL A 44 0.20 4.59 -0.11
C VAL A 44 1.30 5.26 0.71
N ARG A 45 1.08 5.47 2.01
CA ARG A 45 2.11 6.03 2.90
C ARG A 45 3.38 5.18 2.88
N LEU A 46 3.23 3.87 2.99
CA LEU A 46 4.36 2.94 2.92
C LEU A 46 5.09 3.01 1.57
N ILE A 47 4.36 3.04 0.46
CA ILE A 47 4.95 3.16 -0.89
C ILE A 47 5.79 4.43 -0.98
N ILE A 48 5.25 5.56 -0.51
CA ILE A 48 5.95 6.85 -0.49
C ILE A 48 7.20 6.78 0.39
N ASP A 49 7.11 6.20 1.59
CA ASP A 49 8.27 6.07 2.48
C ASP A 49 9.38 5.21 1.83
N LEU A 50 9.00 4.10 1.17
CA LEU A 50 9.93 3.23 0.46
C LEU A 50 10.61 3.95 -0.72
N ARG A 51 9.85 4.71 -1.51
CA ARG A 51 10.36 5.44 -2.68
C ARG A 51 11.20 6.65 -2.28
N ASP A 52 10.67 7.50 -1.42
CA ASP A 52 11.22 8.83 -1.15
C ASP A 52 12.23 8.83 0.00
N THR A 53 12.09 7.94 0.98
CA THR A 53 13.02 7.88 2.13
C THR A 53 14.11 6.82 1.92
N LEU A 54 13.78 5.68 1.32
CA LEU A 54 14.73 4.58 1.10
C LEU A 54 15.30 4.54 -0.32
N ASP A 55 14.93 5.50 -1.19
CA ASP A 55 15.40 5.65 -2.57
C ASP A 55 15.23 4.34 -3.39
N LEU A 56 14.14 3.63 -3.14
CA LEU A 56 13.81 2.43 -3.89
C LEU A 56 13.20 2.82 -5.23
N GLY A 57 13.79 2.27 -6.31
CA GLY A 57 13.20 2.39 -7.64
C GLY A 57 11.83 1.69 -7.71
N GLU A 58 10.96 2.21 -8.57
CA GLU A 58 9.59 1.69 -8.76
C GLU A 58 9.58 0.18 -9.06
N ASP A 59 10.57 -0.34 -9.81
CA ASP A 59 10.71 -1.77 -10.13
C ASP A 59 10.94 -2.66 -8.90
N ALA A 60 11.49 -2.11 -7.81
CA ALA A 60 11.76 -2.83 -6.57
C ALA A 60 10.55 -2.85 -5.64
N LEU A 61 9.61 -1.89 -5.77
CA LEU A 61 8.46 -1.75 -4.89
C LEU A 61 7.58 -3.01 -4.84
N PRO A 62 7.20 -3.67 -5.96
CA PRO A 62 6.38 -4.87 -5.91
C PRO A 62 7.03 -6.00 -5.09
N VAL A 63 8.35 -6.17 -5.23
CA VAL A 63 9.09 -7.21 -4.52
C VAL A 63 9.14 -6.91 -3.02
N VAL A 64 9.51 -5.69 -2.64
CA VAL A 64 9.62 -5.29 -1.23
C VAL A 64 8.26 -5.33 -0.53
N LEU A 65 7.21 -4.81 -1.17
CA LEU A 65 5.85 -4.88 -0.63
C LEU A 65 5.36 -6.32 -0.47
N GLY A 66 5.62 -7.18 -1.46
CA GLY A 66 5.29 -8.60 -1.37
C GLY A 66 6.01 -9.31 -0.21
N LEU A 67 7.26 -8.93 0.09
CA LEU A 67 7.99 -9.45 1.25
C LEU A 67 7.40 -8.94 2.57
N LEU A 68 7.03 -7.65 2.64
CA LEU A 68 6.37 -7.09 3.82
C LEU A 68 5.03 -7.77 4.08
N ASP A 69 4.21 -7.97 3.03
CA ASP A 69 2.94 -8.69 3.12
C ASP A 69 3.14 -10.13 3.64
N GLN A 70 4.19 -10.84 3.20
CA GLN A 70 4.54 -12.16 3.74
C GLN A 70 4.90 -12.11 5.23
N VAL A 71 5.67 -11.12 5.68
CA VAL A 71 6.00 -10.93 7.10
C VAL A 71 4.73 -10.65 7.91
N TYR A 72 3.83 -9.79 7.42
CA TYR A 72 2.56 -9.53 8.10
C TYR A 72 1.68 -10.79 8.18
N ALA A 73 1.61 -11.58 7.10
CA ALA A 73 0.89 -12.84 7.06
C ALA A 73 1.45 -13.83 8.10
N LEU A 74 2.77 -13.99 8.15
CA LEU A 74 3.43 -14.87 9.12
C LEU A 74 3.18 -14.40 10.56
N ARG A 75 3.30 -13.10 10.84
CA ARG A 75 2.98 -12.53 12.17
C ARG A 75 1.53 -12.77 12.55
N ARG A 76 0.60 -12.71 11.60
CA ARG A 76 -0.82 -13.02 11.83
C ARG A 76 -1.03 -14.48 12.17
N GLN A 77 -0.37 -15.40 11.45
CA GLN A 77 -0.42 -16.84 11.71
C GLN A 77 0.13 -17.17 13.11
N LEU A 78 1.30 -16.64 13.47
CA LEU A 78 1.88 -16.85 14.81
C LEU A 78 0.95 -16.34 15.92
N ARG A 79 0.34 -15.15 15.76
CA ARG A 79 -0.65 -14.63 16.72
C ARG A 79 -1.92 -15.46 16.82
N ALA A 80 -2.29 -16.17 15.75
CA ALA A 80 -3.43 -17.08 15.78
C ALA A 80 -3.09 -18.36 16.56
N LEU A 81 -1.85 -18.85 16.47
CA LEU A 81 -1.38 -20.00 17.24
C LEU A 81 -1.28 -19.71 18.74
N THR A 82 -0.97 -18.47 19.13
CA THR A 82 -0.93 -18.06 20.54
C THR A 82 -2.31 -17.67 21.11
N ARG A 83 -3.35 -17.64 20.26
CA ARG A 83 -4.74 -17.60 20.73
C ARG A 83 -5.20 -19.04 20.94
N GLU A 84 -4.69 -19.66 21.99
CA GLU A 84 -5.32 -20.87 22.54
C GLU A 84 -6.55 -20.41 23.36
N ASP A 85 -7.72 -20.96 23.03
CA ASP A 85 -8.89 -21.03 23.92
C ASP A 85 -8.67 -22.14 24.97
#